data_AF-A0A964IEQ1-F1
#
_entry.id   AF-A0A964IEQ1-F1
#
_cell.length_a   1.000
_cell.length_b   1.000
_cell.length_c   1.000
_cell.angle_alpha   90.00
_cell.angle_beta   90.00
_cell.angle_gamma   90.00
#
_symmetry.space_group_name_H-M   'P 1'
#
loop_
_entity.id
_entity.type
_entity.pdbx_description
1 polymer ?
#
loop_
_entity_poly.entity_id
_entity_poly.type
_entity_poly.pdbx_seq_one_letter_code
_entity_poly.pdbx_strand_id
1 'polypeptide(L)'
;MTLPTKQLSFTIVPDDQGEQPRTYANFCAVGHTPFDMTLTFCDVRPLSETDIRSAEQTQTVKAPVVSRIALPFGVIPGLINALQEQMKAMQDAQAQQAQGWPSGPLH
;
A
#
# COMPACT_ATOMS: atom_id res chain seq x y z
N MET A 1 -33.29 -5.83 -31.41
CA MET A 1 -32.75 -7.09 -30.84
C MET A 1 -31.35 -6.79 -30.32
N THR A 2 -31.20 -6.59 -29.02
CA THR A 2 -29.91 -6.31 -28.37
C THR A 2 -29.17 -7.63 -28.18
N LEU A 3 -27.99 -7.77 -28.79
CA LEU A 3 -27.16 -8.97 -28.62
C LEU A 3 -26.79 -9.14 -27.14
N PRO A 4 -26.83 -10.35 -26.57
CA PRO A 4 -26.46 -10.59 -25.19
C PRO A 4 -24.98 -10.26 -25.00
N THR A 5 -24.70 -9.33 -24.08
CA THR A 5 -23.34 -8.98 -23.67
C THR A 5 -22.69 -10.20 -23.02
N LYS A 6 -21.67 -10.76 -23.67
CA LYS A 6 -20.91 -11.91 -23.19
C LYS A 6 -20.20 -11.55 -21.88
N GLN A 7 -20.67 -12.07 -20.76
CA GLN A 7 -19.94 -12.02 -19.50
C GLN A 7 -18.72 -12.95 -19.59
N LEU A 8 -17.54 -12.43 -19.32
CA LEU A 8 -16.28 -13.17 -19.37
C LEU A 8 -15.60 -13.06 -18.00
N SER A 9 -15.22 -14.19 -17.42
CA SER A 9 -14.35 -14.23 -16.24
C SER A 9 -12.91 -14.15 -16.69
N PHE A 10 -12.16 -13.19 -16.16
CA PHE A 10 -10.74 -13.01 -16.45
C PHE A 10 -10.00 -12.60 -15.17
N THR A 11 -8.72 -12.96 -15.12
CA THR A 11 -7.80 -12.52 -14.07
C THR A 11 -7.01 -11.34 -14.61
N ILE A 12 -7.01 -10.24 -13.89
CA ILE A 12 -6.14 -9.09 -14.21
C ILE A 12 -4.75 -9.43 -13.68
N VAL A 13 -3.76 -9.42 -14.58
CA VAL A 13 -2.35 -9.54 -14.24
C VAL A 13 -1.67 -8.20 -14.48
N PRO A 14 -0.77 -7.75 -13.60
CA PRO A 14 0.06 -6.58 -13.86
C PRO A 14 0.87 -6.76 -15.15
N ASP A 15 1.00 -5.69 -15.95
CA ASP A 15 1.91 -5.63 -17.09
C ASP A 15 3.14 -4.82 -16.70
N ASP A 16 4.24 -5.52 -16.43
CA ASP A 16 5.52 -4.92 -16.01
C ASP A 16 6.39 -4.47 -17.20
N GLN A 17 5.89 -4.53 -18.44
CA GLN A 17 6.66 -4.14 -19.64
C GLN A 17 6.86 -2.62 -19.78
N GLY A 18 6.15 -1.82 -18.98
CA GLY A 18 6.37 -0.37 -18.88
C GLY A 18 7.29 -0.03 -17.72
N GLU A 19 8.42 0.64 -18.00
CA GLU A 19 9.31 1.21 -16.98
C GLU A 19 8.62 2.41 -16.29
N GLN A 20 7.60 2.15 -15.47
CA GLN A 20 7.08 3.18 -14.57
C GLN A 20 8.02 3.28 -13.37
N PRO A 21 8.52 4.48 -13.05
CA PRO A 21 9.42 4.65 -11.92
C PRO A 21 8.71 4.27 -10.62
N ARG A 22 9.35 3.40 -9.82
CA ARG A 22 8.86 3.04 -8.49
C ARG A 22 8.71 4.30 -7.64
N THR A 23 7.48 4.60 -7.26
CA THR A 23 7.19 5.76 -6.42
C THR A 23 7.12 5.34 -4.95
N TYR A 24 7.96 5.95 -4.10
CA TYR A 24 7.83 5.79 -2.65
C TYR A 24 6.60 6.56 -2.17
N ALA A 25 5.70 5.87 -1.46
CA ALA A 25 4.50 6.48 -0.92
C ALA A 25 4.05 5.75 0.34
N ASN A 26 3.55 6.51 1.31
CA ASN A 26 3.09 6.01 2.61
C ASN A 26 1.57 6.03 2.63
N PHE A 27 0.93 4.97 3.11
CA PHE A 27 -0.51 4.98 3.33
C PHE A 27 -0.85 6.03 4.39
N CYS A 28 -1.67 7.01 4.02
CA CYS A 28 -2.06 8.12 4.89
C CYS A 28 -3.51 8.03 5.35
N ALA A 29 -4.41 7.66 4.45
CA ALA A 29 -5.84 7.70 4.75
C ALA A 29 -6.64 6.77 3.84
N VAL A 30 -7.77 6.32 4.37
CA VAL A 30 -8.86 5.69 3.63
C VAL A 30 -10.11 6.54 3.78
N GLY A 31 -10.81 6.77 2.66
CA GLY A 31 -12.11 7.43 2.62
C GLY A 31 -13.03 6.69 1.67
N HIS A 32 -14.29 7.11 1.59
CA HIS A 32 -15.22 6.57 0.60
C HIS A 32 -16.19 7.64 0.12
N THR A 33 -16.67 7.44 -1.10
CA THR A 33 -17.85 8.11 -1.65
C THR A 33 -19.01 7.11 -1.65
N PRO A 34 -20.23 7.48 -2.09
CA PRO A 34 -21.28 6.52 -2.35
C PRO A 34 -20.96 5.49 -3.45
N PHE A 35 -19.90 5.71 -4.25
CA PHE A 35 -19.60 4.91 -5.44
C PHE A 35 -18.32 4.08 -5.32
N ASP A 36 -17.37 4.51 -4.49
CA ASP A 36 -16.05 3.89 -4.35
C ASP A 36 -15.40 4.12 -2.97
N MET A 37 -14.32 3.39 -2.72
CA MET A 37 -13.37 3.66 -1.64
C MET A 37 -12.11 4.32 -2.21
N THR A 38 -11.56 5.32 -1.54
CA THR A 38 -10.32 5.99 -1.95
C THR A 38 -9.20 5.72 -0.94
N LEU A 39 -8.05 5.24 -1.43
CA LEU A 39 -6.79 5.16 -0.69
C LEU A 39 -5.93 6.37 -1.02
N THR A 40 -5.42 7.07 0.00
CA THR A 40 -4.53 8.23 -0.16
C THR A 40 -3.13 7.87 0.32
N PHE A 41 -2.14 8.14 -0.53
CA PHE A 41 -0.73 7.95 -0.22
C PHE A 41 0.05 9.27 -0.29
N CYS A 42 0.97 9.48 0.65
CA CYS A 42 1.78 10.70 0.75
C CYS A 42 3.29 10.41 0.74
N ASP A 43 4.06 11.41 0.33
CA ASP A 43 5.53 11.44 0.49
C ASP A 43 5.84 11.90 1.92
N VAL A 44 5.86 10.95 2.85
CA VAL A 44 6.25 11.20 4.25
C VAL A 44 7.76 11.03 4.34
N ARG A 45 8.46 12.16 4.36
CA ARG A 45 9.90 12.23 4.63
C ARG A 45 10.15 12.41 6.13
N PRO A 46 11.38 12.15 6.63
CA PRO A 46 11.76 12.55 7.98
C PRO A 46 11.42 14.02 8.23
N LEU A 47 10.80 14.29 9.38
CA LEU A 47 10.32 15.63 9.73
C LEU A 47 11.49 16.61 9.87
N SER A 48 11.34 17.81 9.32
CA SER A 48 12.27 18.90 9.62
C SER A 48 12.03 19.46 11.03
N GLU A 49 13.01 20.16 11.61
CA GLU A 49 12.81 20.84 12.90
C GLU A 49 11.63 21.82 12.87
N THR A 50 11.38 22.46 11.72
CA THR A 50 10.22 23.32 11.51
C THR A 50 8.90 22.55 11.54
N ASP A 51 8.86 21.34 10.96
CA ASP A 51 7.66 20.48 10.99
C ASP A 51 7.40 20.00 12.42
N ILE A 52 8.45 19.62 13.15
CA ILE A 52 8.35 19.19 14.54
C ILE A 52 7.76 20.31 15.41
N ARG A 53 8.31 21.52 15.32
CA ARG A 53 7.82 22.68 16.09
C ARG A 53 6.38 23.05 15.75
N SER A 54 6.00 22.96 14.48
CA SER A 54 4.61 23.19 14.05
C SER A 54 3.68 22.08 14.55
N ALA A 55 4.15 20.83 14.59
CA ALA A 55 3.40 19.69 15.09
C ALA A 55 3.24 19.73 16.63
N GLU A 56 4.18 20.30 17.38
CA GLU A 56 4.03 20.51 18.83
C GLU A 56 2.81 21.38 19.17
N GLN A 57 2.45 22.33 18.30
CA GLN A 57 1.30 23.22 18.51
C GLN A 57 -0.01 22.65 17.96
N THR A 58 0.04 21.91 16.86
CA THR A 58 -1.15 21.49 16.10
C THR A 58 -1.44 20.00 16.17
N GLN A 59 -0.50 19.21 16.68
CA GLN A 59 -0.50 17.74 16.65
C GLN A 59 -0.69 17.13 15.25
N THR A 60 -0.38 17.89 14.19
CA THR A 60 -0.54 17.45 12.80
C THR A 60 0.68 17.81 11.97
N VAL A 61 1.02 16.93 11.02
CA VAL A 61 2.04 17.18 9.99
C VAL A 61 1.38 17.05 8.62
N LYS A 62 1.64 18.01 7.73
CA LYS A 62 1.15 17.97 6.36
C LYS A 62 2.21 17.35 5.46
N ALA A 63 1.90 16.19 4.89
CA ALA A 63 2.73 15.56 3.87
C ALA A 63 2.12 15.77 2.47
N PRO A 64 2.94 15.99 1.42
CA PRO A 64 2.45 16.07 0.04
C PRO A 64 1.77 14.77 -0.39
N VAL A 65 0.59 14.87 -0.99
CA VAL A 65 -0.10 13.69 -1.56
C VAL A 65 0.59 13.29 -2.86
N VAL A 66 0.96 12.02 -2.94
CA VAL A 66 1.62 11.40 -4.10
C VAL A 66 0.59 10.73 -5.01
N SER A 67 -0.40 10.06 -4.41
CA SER A 67 -1.43 9.36 -5.17
C SER A 67 -2.74 9.27 -4.39
N ARG A 68 -3.85 9.27 -5.14
CA ARG A 68 -5.19 8.90 -4.68
C ARG A 68 -5.73 7.84 -5.61
N ILE A 69 -6.05 6.68 -5.04
CA ILE A 69 -6.53 5.52 -5.79
C ILE A 69 -7.98 5.26 -5.41
N ALA A 70 -8.89 5.47 -6.35
CA ALA A 70 -10.29 5.08 -6.21
C ALA A 70 -10.47 3.61 -6.59
N LEU A 71 -11.15 2.87 -5.72
CA LEU A 71 -11.36 1.42 -5.81
C LEU A 71 -12.86 1.13 -5.81
N PRO A 72 -13.37 0.42 -6.83
CA PRO A 72 -14.74 -0.10 -6.80
C PRO A 72 -14.97 -0.99 -5.57
N PHE A 73 -16.15 -0.91 -4.95
CA PHE A 73 -16.43 -1.70 -3.74
C PHE A 73 -16.24 -3.22 -3.93
N GLY A 74 -16.54 -3.74 -5.13
CA GLY A 74 -16.38 -5.16 -5.44
C GLY A 74 -14.96 -5.70 -5.37
N VAL A 75 -13.92 -4.85 -5.50
CA VAL A 75 -12.51 -5.31 -5.46
C VAL A 75 -11.89 -5.23 -4.07
N ILE A 76 -12.54 -4.54 -3.13
CA ILE A 76 -11.98 -4.27 -1.79
C ILE A 76 -11.71 -5.55 -0.99
N PRO A 77 -12.63 -6.55 -0.94
CA PRO A 77 -12.35 -7.78 -0.20
C PRO A 77 -11.12 -8.52 -0.74
N GLY A 78 -10.94 -8.53 -2.07
CA GLY A 78 -9.78 -9.14 -2.73
C GLY A 78 -8.48 -8.43 -2.35
N LEU A 79 -8.49 -7.10 -2.30
CA LEU A 79 -7.34 -6.31 -1.87
C LEU A 79 -6.97 -6.60 -0.40
N ILE A 80 -7.96 -6.64 0.50
CA ILE A 80 -7.73 -6.92 1.93
C ILE A 80 -7.07 -8.30 2.11
N ASN A 81 -7.61 -9.32 1.44
CA ASN A 81 -7.07 -10.68 1.52
C ASN A 81 -5.63 -10.74 1.00
N ALA A 82 -5.35 -10.10 -0.15
CA ALA A 82 -4.00 -10.06 -0.72
C ALA A 82 -3.00 -9.37 0.23
N LEU A 83 -3.39 -8.25 0.86
CA LEU A 83 -2.54 -7.56 1.83
C LEU A 83 -2.27 -8.41 3.08
N GLN A 84 -3.29 -9.12 3.60
CA GLN A 84 -3.13 -10.02 4.74
C GLN A 84 -2.19 -11.20 4.43
N GLU A 85 -2.31 -11.79 3.24
CA GLU A 85 -1.44 -12.86 2.78
C GLU A 85 0.02 -12.39 2.62
N GLN A 86 0.22 -11.22 2.02
CA GLN A 86 1.56 -10.62 1.91
C GLN A 86 2.16 -10.29 3.28
N MET A 87 1.37 -9.78 4.22
CA MET A 87 1.83 -9.55 5.59
C MET A 87 2.32 -10.83 6.25
N LYS A 88 1.57 -11.93 6.11
CA LYS A 88 1.97 -13.24 6.63
C LYS A 88 3.27 -13.73 5.98
N ALA A 89 3.36 -13.68 4.66
CA ALA A 89 4.56 -14.11 3.94
C ALA A 89 5.82 -13.31 4.36
N MET A 90 5.69 -12.00 4.59
CA MET A 90 6.79 -11.18 5.10
C MET A 90 7.23 -11.57 6.50
N GLN A 91 6.28 -11.84 7.41
CA GLN A 91 6.58 -12.26 8.78
C GLN A 91 7.29 -13.62 8.80
N ASP A 92 6.83 -14.57 7.98
CA ASP A 92 7.45 -15.88 7.85
C ASP A 92 8.89 -15.75 7.32
N ALA A 93 9.12 -14.88 6.34
CA ALA A 93 10.46 -14.60 5.80
C ALA A 93 11.40 -13.96 6.84
N GLN A 94 10.90 -13.01 7.65
CA GLN A 94 11.67 -12.40 8.73
C GLN A 94 12.04 -13.42 9.82
N ALA A 95 11.10 -14.30 10.20
CA ALA A 95 11.34 -15.34 11.18
C ALA A 95 12.41 -16.34 10.72
N GLN A 96 12.43 -16.70 9.42
CA GLN A 96 13.46 -17.57 8.85
C GLN A 96 14.84 -16.90 8.82
N GLN A 97 14.92 -15.60 8.52
CA GLN A 97 16.19 -14.85 8.58
C GLN A 97 16.74 -14.75 10.00
N ALA A 98 15.88 -14.58 11.00
CA ALA A 98 16.29 -14.54 12.41
C ALA A 98 16.87 -15.88 12.91
N GLN A 99 16.49 -17.00 12.30
CA GLN A 99 16.99 -18.34 12.65
C GLN A 99 18.30 -18.73 11.92
N GLY A 100 18.73 -17.93 10.93
CA GLY A 100 19.89 -18.21 10.09
C GLY A 100 21.25 -17.69 10.62
N TRP A 101 21.28 -17.04 11.79
CA TRP A 101 22.54 -16.62 12.42
C TRP A 101 23.04 -17.72 13.37
N PRO A 102 24.14 -18.43 13.06
CA PRO A 102 24.79 -19.27 14.04
C PRO A 102 25.43 -18.36 15.10
N SER A 103 24.81 -18.27 16.27
CA SER A 103 25.45 -17.74 17.49
C SER A 103 26.52 -18.74 17.97
N GLY A 104 27.58 -18.90 17.19
CA GLY A 104 28.79 -19.63 17.56
C GLY A 104 29.94 -18.63 17.73
N PRO A 105 30.86 -18.81 18.70
CA PRO A 105 32.01 -17.94 18.83
C PRO A 105 32.81 -17.95 17.52
N LEU A 106 32.99 -16.78 16.91
CA LEU A 106 33.98 -16.58 15.87
C LEU A 106 35.35 -16.80 16.53
N HIS A 107 36.03 -17.89 16.18
CA HIS A 107 37.38 -18.21 16.62
C HIS A 107 38.36 -18.02 15.46
#